data_AF-A0A073IGC7-F1
#
_entry.id   AF-A0A073IGC7-F1
#
_cell.length_a   1.000
_cell.length_b   1.000
_cell.length_c   1.000
_cell.angle_alpha   90.00
_cell.angle_beta   90.00
_cell.angle_gamma   90.00
#
_symmetry.space_group_name_H-M   'P 1'
#
loop_
_entity.id
_entity.type
_entity.pdbx_description
1 polymer ?
#
loop_
_entity_poly.entity_id
_entity_poly.type
_entity_poly.pdbx_seq_one_letter_code
_entity_poly.pdbx_strand_id
1 'polypeptide(L)' 'MQKLLRETGIAILIYFSVSWGLGFGIDEGQGWPEAAMSAAVFGVLYFLIGLVIRWFKGRSS' A
#
# COMPACT_ATOMS: atom_id res chain seq x y z
N MET A 1 -5.20 7.44 14.32
CA MET A 1 -5.58 7.29 12.90
C MET A 1 -4.68 8.10 11.98
N GLN A 2 -4.38 9.37 12.26
CA GLN A 2 -3.56 10.23 11.38
C GLN A 2 -2.17 9.66 11.04
N LYS A 3 -1.48 9.02 12.00
CA LYS A 3 -0.19 8.34 11.77
C LYS A 3 -0.31 7.19 10.77
N LEU A 4 -1.30 6.31 10.93
CA LEU A 4 -1.53 5.16 10.05
C LEU A 4 -1.87 5.59 8.62
N LEU A 5 -2.69 6.64 8.47
CA LEU A 5 -3.03 7.21 7.15
C LEU A 5 -1.78 7.78 6.46
N ARG A 6 -0.92 8.49 7.19
CA ARG A 6 0.34 9.01 6.66
C ARG A 6 1.28 7.87 6.23
N GLU A 7 1.44 6.85 7.06
CA GLU A 7 2.28 5.68 6.75
C GLU A 7 1.75 4.92 5.53
N THR A 8 0.43 4.76 5.41
CA THR A 8 -0.21 4.12 4.26
C THR A 8 0.03 4.91 2.98
N GLY A 9 -0.14 6.25 3.01
CA GLY A 9 0.12 7.09 1.85
C GLY A 9 1.58 7.03 1.38
N ILE A 10 2.53 7.04 2.31
CA ILE A 10 3.96 6.89 1.99
C ILE A 10 4.23 5.51 1.37
N ALA A 11 3.66 4.44 1.93
CA ALA A 11 3.84 3.08 1.43
C ALA A 11 3.28 2.93 0.01
N ILE A 12 2.10 3.52 -0.28
CA ILE A 12 1.50 3.54 -1.63
C ILE A 12 2.43 4.25 -2.62
N LEU A 13 2.96 5.42 -2.27
CA LEU A 13 3.84 6.19 -3.16
C LEU A 13 5.14 5.46 -3.47
N ILE A 14 5.75 4.83 -2.46
CA ILE A 14 6.96 4.03 -2.65
C ILE A 14 6.66 2.85 -3.56
N TYR A 15 5.59 2.10 -3.29
CA TYR A 15 5.22 0.95 -4.09
C TYR A 15 4.95 1.34 -5.55
N PHE A 16 4.15 2.38 -5.77
CA PHE A 16 3.86 2.89 -7.12
C PHE A 16 5.14 3.27 -7.88
N SER A 17 6.05 3.99 -7.22
CA SER A 17 7.31 4.43 -7.84
C SER A 17 8.20 3.24 -8.20
N VAL A 18 8.23 2.21 -7.36
CA VAL A 18 8.98 0.97 -7.59
C VAL A 18 8.33 0.14 -8.70
N SER A 19 7.01 -0.04 -8.67
CA SER A 19 6.27 -0.78 -9.70
C SER A 19 6.40 -0.12 -11.07
N TRP A 20 6.24 1.20 -11.15
CA TRP A 20 6.45 1.92 -12.41
C TRP A 20 7.90 1.86 -12.86
N GLY A 21 8.85 2.19 -11.99
CA GLY A 21 10.26 2.34 -12.36
C GLY A 21 10.97 1.02 -12.65
N LEU A 22 10.59 -0.07 -11.97
CA LEU A 22 11.24 -1.38 -12.07
C LEU A 22 10.36 -2.45 -12.75
N GLY A 23 9.15 -2.10 -13.20
CA GLY A 23 8.21 -3.06 -13.79
C GLY A 23 7.70 -4.10 -12.79
N PHE A 24 7.76 -3.82 -11.49
CA PHE A 24 7.41 -4.78 -10.44
C PHE A 24 5.88 -4.96 -10.37
N GLY A 25 5.39 -6.13 -10.79
CA GLY A 25 3.96 -6.47 -10.79
C GLY A 25 3.17 -5.92 -11.98
N ILE A 26 3.85 -5.59 -13.08
CA ILE A 26 3.25 -5.11 -14.33
C ILE A 26 3.65 -6.09 -15.45
N ASP A 27 2.69 -6.67 -16.15
CA ASP A 27 2.97 -7.53 -17.31
C ASP A 27 3.45 -6.70 -18.51
N GLU A 28 4.25 -7.28 -19.41
CA GLU A 28 4.75 -6.57 -20.59
C GLU A 28 3.59 -5.98 -21.41
N GLY A 29 3.55 -4.65 -21.55
CA GLY A 29 2.51 -3.92 -22.27
C GLY A 29 1.41 -3.33 -21.38
N GLN A 30 1.36 -3.69 -20.09
CA GLN A 30 0.56 -2.99 -19.10
C GLN A 30 1.30 -1.71 -18.68
N GLY A 31 0.56 -0.60 -18.68
CA GLY A 31 1.15 0.71 -18.50
C GLY A 31 1.12 1.17 -17.05
N TRP A 32 1.17 2.49 -16.89
CA TRP A 32 0.91 3.13 -15.63
C TRP A 32 -0.43 2.83 -14.93
N PRO A 33 -1.53 2.50 -15.64
CA PRO A 33 -2.79 2.18 -14.99
C PRO A 33 -2.70 0.94 -14.10
N GLU A 34 -2.01 -0.13 -14.53
CA GLU A 34 -1.79 -1.30 -13.67
C GLU A 34 -0.85 -1.03 -12.50
N ALA A 35 0.18 -0.18 -12.68
CA ALA A 35 1.00 0.29 -11.57
C ALA A 35 0.15 1.01 -10.50
N ALA A 36 -0.79 1.85 -10.94
CA ALA A 36 -1.68 2.58 -10.04
C ALA A 36 -2.67 1.64 -9.34
N MET A 37 -3.22 0.66 -10.08
CA MET A 37 -4.17 -0.31 -9.55
C MET A 37 -3.52 -1.23 -8.52
N SER A 38 -2.34 -1.76 -8.81
CA SER A 38 -1.55 -2.58 -7.88
C SER A 38 -1.16 -1.80 -6.62
N ALA A 39 -0.73 -0.55 -6.77
CA ALA A 39 -0.43 0.34 -5.64
C ALA A 39 -1.67 0.62 -4.77
N ALA A 40 -2.84 0.79 -5.38
CA ALA A 40 -4.09 0.97 -4.65
C ALA A 40 -4.47 -0.28 -3.84
N VAL A 41 -4.36 -1.47 -4.45
CA VAL A 41 -4.62 -2.75 -3.75
C VAL A 41 -3.65 -2.94 -2.58
N PHE A 42 -2.35 -2.70 -2.81
CA PHE A 42 -1.33 -2.75 -1.76
C PHE A 42 -1.65 -1.78 -0.62
N GLY A 43 -2.03 -0.53 -0.94
CA GLY A 43 -2.40 0.48 0.05
C GLY A 43 -3.57 0.06 0.94
N VAL A 44 -4.62 -0.52 0.36
CA VAL A 44 -5.77 -1.02 1.10
C VAL A 44 -5.35 -2.15 2.04
N LEU A 45 -4.57 -3.12 1.56
CA LEU A 45 -4.09 -4.23 2.38
C LEU A 45 -3.21 -3.74 3.54
N TYR A 46 -2.26 -2.84 3.26
CA TYR A 46 -1.39 -2.24 4.27
C TYR A 46 -2.20 -1.55 5.37
N PHE A 47 -3.21 -0.76 4.97
CA PHE A 47 -4.08 -0.08 5.91
C PHE A 47 -4.89 -1.05 6.78
N LEU A 48 -5.47 -2.09 6.17
CA LEU A 48 -6.24 -3.11 6.87
C LEU A 48 -5.38 -3.88 7.89
N ILE A 49 -4.16 -4.28 7.51
CA ILE A 49 -3.22 -4.93 8.43
C ILE A 49 -2.88 -3.99 9.59
N GLY A 50 -2.60 -2.71 9.30
CA GLY A 50 -2.34 -1.71 10.33
C GLY A 50 -3.51 -1.49 11.29
N LEU A 51 -4.76 -1.56 10.81
CA LEU A 51 -5.96 -1.54 11.65
C LEU A 51 -6.05 -2.79 12.53
N VAL A 52 -5.82 -3.97 11.98
CA VAL A 52 -5.86 -5.25 12.71
C VAL A 52 -4.82 -5.24 13.83
N ILE A 53 -3.57 -4.86 13.54
CA ILE A 53 -2.49 -4.75 14.53
C ILE A 53 -2.88 -3.76 15.64
N ARG A 54 -3.42 -2.59 15.26
CA ARG A 54 -3.86 -1.58 16.23
C ARG A 54 -5.00 -2.09 17.11
N TRP A 55 -5.93 -2.85 16.56
CA TRP A 55 -7.06 -3.44 17.28
C TRP A 55 -6.59 -4.46 18.31
N PHE A 56 -5.66 -5.36 17.95
CA PHE A 56 -5.09 -6.32 18.90
C PHE A 56 -4.20 -5.64 19.95
N LYS A 57 -3.41 -4.64 19.58
CA LYS A 57 -2.55 -3.89 20.51
C LYS A 57 -3.35 -3.07 21.53
N GLY A 58 -4.54 -2.58 21.14
CA GLY A 58 -5.46 -1.89 22.04
C GLY A 58 -6.21 -2.79 23.03
N ARG A 59 -6.24 -4.11 22.80
CA ARG A 59 -6.85 -5.10 23.71
C ARG A 59 -5.91 -5.60 24.83
N SER A 60 -4.61 -5.35 24.70
CA SER A 60 -3.60 -5.82 25.66
C SER A 60 -3.37 -4.82 26.81
N SER A 61 -4.27 -3.86 27.01
CA SER A 61 -4.23 -2.88 28.11
C SER A 61 -5.50 -2.93 28.93
#